data_AF-A0A5C5XUI7-F1
#
_entry.id   AF-A0A5C5XUI7-F1
#
_cell.length_a   1.000
_cell.length_b   1.000
_cell.length_c   1.000
_cell.angle_alpha   90.00
_cell.angle_beta   90.00
_cell.angle_gamma   90.00
#
_symmetry.space_group_name_H-M   'P 1'
#
loop_
_entity.id
_entity.type
_entity.pdbx_description
1 polymer ?
#
loop_
_entity_poly.entity_id
_entity_poly.type
_entity_poly.pdbx_seq_one_letter_code
_entity_poly.pdbx_strand_id
1 'polypeptide(L)'
;MTPLNERMIEALSVAIVGMGTVFLSLWVIGEVFAVLMWWFRQKAPPSAAESAPATKKSRDRESQRLVAVIAAAATVAAGRRVAVHRVTYIAPDTVSGWAEAGRSRIQSSHSLRRGY
;
A
#
# COMPACT_ATOMS: atom_id res chain seq x y z
N MET A 1 2.64 56.31 -25.53
CA MET A 1 2.22 55.04 -24.91
C MET A 1 3.30 54.63 -23.92
N THR A 2 2.93 54.34 -22.67
CA THR A 2 3.84 54.31 -21.51
C THR A 2 4.64 53.00 -21.43
N PRO A 3 5.96 53.05 -21.15
CA PRO A 3 6.85 51.88 -21.15
C PRO A 3 6.49 50.82 -20.10
N LEU A 4 5.71 51.19 -19.08
CA LEU A 4 5.20 50.30 -18.04
C LEU A 4 4.24 49.25 -18.62
N ASN A 5 3.38 49.63 -19.57
CA ASN A 5 2.39 48.72 -20.14
C ASN A 5 3.05 47.60 -20.93
N GLU A 6 4.15 47.91 -21.62
CA GLU A 6 4.90 46.94 -22.43
C GLU A 6 5.59 45.89 -21.56
N ARG A 7 6.15 46.28 -20.41
CA ARG A 7 6.74 45.35 -19.43
C ARG A 7 5.69 44.47 -18.76
N MET A 8 4.49 44.99 -18.49
CA MET A 8 3.40 44.19 -17.94
C MET A 8 2.90 43.14 -18.94
N ILE A 9 2.79 43.51 -20.21
CA ILE A 9 2.39 42.58 -21.28
C ILE A 9 3.47 41.50 -21.48
N GLU A 10 4.74 41.88 -21.48
CA GLU A 10 5.88 40.95 -21.57
C GLU A 10 5.88 39.95 -20.41
N ALA A 11 5.76 40.43 -19.16
CA ALA A 11 5.69 39.57 -17.99
C ALA A 11 4.47 38.63 -18.00
N LEU A 12 3.30 39.14 -18.40
CA LEU A 12 2.09 38.34 -18.52
C LEU A 12 2.23 37.25 -19.59
N SER A 13 2.87 37.57 -20.72
CA SER A 13 3.09 36.60 -21.80
C SER A 13 3.99 35.45 -21.35
N VAL A 14 5.07 35.75 -20.63
CA VAL A 14 5.99 34.74 -20.09
C VAL A 14 5.28 33.86 -19.06
N ALA A 15 4.45 34.44 -18.19
CA ALA A 15 3.68 33.70 -17.21
C ALA A 15 2.68 32.73 -17.88
N ILE A 16 1.96 33.19 -18.90
CA ILE A 16 1.00 32.36 -19.64
C ILE A 16 1.71 31.21 -20.36
N VAL A 17 2.82 31.49 -21.05
CA VAL A 17 3.59 30.47 -21.77
C VAL A 17 4.19 29.45 -20.80
N GLY A 18 4.79 29.93 -19.70
CA GLY A 18 5.36 29.07 -18.67
C GLY A 18 4.30 28.15 -18.06
N MET A 19 3.18 28.71 -17.60
CA MET A 19 2.10 27.93 -16.99
C MET A 19 1.47 26.96 -17.99
N GLY A 20 1.26 27.40 -19.24
CA GLY A 20 0.74 26.55 -20.31
C GLY A 20 1.66 25.35 -20.59
N THR A 21 2.97 25.57 -20.60
CA THR A 21 3.96 24.51 -20.79
C THR A 21 3.93 23.49 -19.64
N VAL A 22 3.80 23.95 -18.40
CA VAL A 22 3.68 23.07 -17.21
C VAL A 22 2.42 22.22 -17.28
N PHE A 23 1.26 22.82 -17.57
CA PHE A 23 0.02 22.07 -17.70
C PHE A 23 0.06 21.08 -18.86
N LEU A 24 0.63 21.47 -20.00
CA LEU A 24 0.80 20.59 -21.15
C LEU A 24 1.70 19.40 -20.81
N SER A 25 2.81 19.62 -20.09
CA SER A 25 3.71 18.52 -19.71
C SER A 25 3.03 17.54 -18.75
N LEU A 26 2.30 18.06 -17.75
CA LEU A 26 1.54 17.24 -16.81
C LEU A 26 0.43 16.46 -17.51
N TRP A 27 -0.25 17.07 -18.48
CA TRP A 27 -1.26 16.40 -19.30
C TRP A 27 -0.64 15.22 -20.06
N VAL A 28 0.47 15.45 -20.78
CA VAL A 28 1.15 14.40 -21.55
C VAL A 28 1.62 13.26 -20.64
N ILE A 29 2.20 13.58 -19.49
CA ILE A 29 2.61 12.56 -18.50
C ILE A 29 1.40 11.76 -18.02
N GLY A 30 0.28 12.44 -17.71
CA GLY A 30 -0.98 11.82 -17.31
C GLY A 30 -1.51 10.85 -18.36
N GLU A 31 -1.52 11.25 -19.63
CA GLU A 31 -1.93 10.40 -20.76
C GLU A 31 -1.03 9.17 -20.91
N VAL A 32 0.30 9.33 -20.79
CA VAL A 32 1.24 8.20 -20.84
C VAL A 32 0.94 7.20 -19.73
N PHE A 33 0.71 7.65 -18.49
CA PHE A 33 0.34 6.76 -17.40
C PHE A 33 -1.04 6.13 -17.60
N ALA A 34 -2.01 6.86 -18.15
CA ALA A 34 -3.34 6.34 -18.43
C ALA A 34 -3.30 5.23 -19.48
N VAL A 35 -2.57 5.44 -20.59
CA VAL A 35 -2.36 4.44 -21.64
C VAL A 35 -1.60 3.23 -21.09
N LEU A 36 -0.56 3.46 -20.28
CA LEU A 36 0.21 2.39 -19.66
C LEU A 36 -0.65 1.55 -18.71
N MET A 37 -1.44 2.18 -17.84
CA MET A 37 -2.40 1.48 -16.97
C MET A 37 -3.48 0.75 -17.77
N TRP A 38 -4.00 1.34 -18.83
CA TRP A 38 -4.97 0.69 -19.71
C TRP A 38 -4.39 -0.55 -20.39
N TRP A 39 -3.13 -0.51 -20.80
CA TRP A 39 -2.44 -1.66 -21.39
C TRP A 39 -2.14 -2.75 -20.37
N PHE A 40 -1.73 -2.38 -19.15
CA PHE A 40 -1.59 -3.33 -18.04
C PHE A 40 -2.91 -3.94 -17.61
N ARG A 41 -4.03 -3.19 -17.63
CA ARG A 41 -5.38 -3.72 -17.37
C ARG A 41 -5.85 -4.71 -18.43
N GLN A 42 -5.38 -4.58 -19.68
CA GLN A 42 -5.68 -5.55 -20.75
C GLN A 42 -4.85 -6.84 -20.63
N LYS A 43 -3.64 -6.77 -20.07
CA LYS A 43 -2.78 -7.95 -19.82
C LYS A 43 -2.99 -8.58 -18.44
N ALA A 44 -3.60 -7.86 -17.51
CA ALA A 44 -4.09 -8.45 -16.27
C ALA A 44 -5.32 -9.32 -16.61
N PRO A 45 -5.38 -10.59 -16.15
CA PRO A 45 -6.64 -11.33 -16.21
C PRO A 45 -7.71 -10.48 -15.52
N PRO A 46 -8.98 -10.53 -15.98
CA PRO A 46 -10.02 -9.59 -15.58
C PRO A 46 -10.09 -9.53 -14.05
N SER A 47 -9.52 -8.47 -13.49
CA SER A 47 -9.72 -8.12 -12.10
C SER A 47 -11.14 -7.59 -12.05
N ALA A 48 -11.99 -8.40 -11.42
CA ALA A 48 -13.40 -8.17 -11.18
C ALA A 48 -13.63 -6.84 -10.44
N ALA A 49 -13.59 -5.74 -11.17
CA ALA A 49 -14.06 -4.44 -10.74
C ALA A 49 -15.38 -4.18 -11.48
N GLU A 50 -16.43 -4.86 -10.99
CA GLU A 50 -17.78 -4.32 -10.75
C GLU A 50 -18.67 -5.51 -10.37
N SER A 51 -18.67 -5.92 -9.10
CA SER A 51 -19.82 -6.54 -8.38
C SER A 51 -19.39 -7.08 -7.02
N ALA A 52 -19.84 -6.41 -5.97
CA ALA A 52 -20.10 -6.96 -4.63
C ALA A 52 -18.87 -7.36 -3.75
N PRO A 53 -18.99 -7.34 -2.41
CA PRO A 53 -17.85 -7.24 -1.49
C PRO A 53 -17.05 -8.55 -1.45
N ALA A 54 -15.93 -8.58 -2.17
CA ALA A 54 -14.99 -9.70 -2.20
C ALA A 54 -13.94 -9.64 -1.07
N THR A 55 -14.32 -9.19 0.14
CA THR A 55 -13.40 -9.11 1.30
C THR A 55 -13.66 -10.19 2.34
N LYS A 56 -13.97 -11.42 1.92
CA LYS A 56 -14.01 -12.58 2.83
C LYS A 56 -13.11 -13.73 2.41
N LYS A 57 -12.90 -13.99 1.11
CA LYS A 57 -12.27 -15.25 0.66
C LYS A 57 -10.74 -15.27 0.72
N SER A 58 -10.06 -14.13 0.54
CA SER A 58 -8.59 -14.06 0.59
C SER A 58 -8.05 -14.07 2.03
N ARG A 59 -8.68 -13.28 2.92
CA ARG A 59 -8.33 -13.21 4.35
C ARG A 59 -8.48 -14.58 5.03
N ASP A 60 -9.46 -15.38 4.60
CA ASP A 60 -9.73 -16.71 5.15
C ASP A 60 -8.60 -17.70 4.90
N ARG A 61 -7.95 -17.67 3.73
CA ARG A 61 -6.85 -18.62 3.43
C ARG A 61 -5.59 -18.35 4.24
N GLU A 62 -5.23 -17.08 4.43
CA GLU A 62 -4.10 -16.68 5.26
C GLU A 62 -4.39 -16.93 6.75
N SER A 63 -5.61 -16.60 7.17
CA SER A 63 -6.15 -16.93 8.50
C SER A 63 -6.12 -18.43 8.78
N GLN A 64 -6.53 -19.27 7.82
CA GLN A 64 -6.50 -20.73 7.97
C GLN A 64 -5.08 -21.28 8.12
N ARG A 65 -4.10 -20.73 7.37
CA ARG A 65 -2.70 -21.12 7.53
C ARG A 65 -2.16 -20.76 8.91
N LEU A 66 -2.44 -19.54 9.40
CA LEU A 66 -2.05 -19.11 10.75
C LEU A 66 -2.69 -19.98 11.83
N VAL A 67 -3.98 -20.28 11.72
CA VAL A 67 -4.69 -21.14 12.67
C VAL A 67 -4.12 -22.56 12.66
N ALA A 68 -3.75 -23.11 11.50
CA ALA A 68 -3.11 -24.43 11.41
C ALA A 68 -1.74 -24.47 12.11
N VAL A 69 -0.93 -23.42 11.94
CA VAL A 69 0.36 -23.30 12.64
C VAL A 69 0.17 -23.19 14.15
N ILE A 70 -0.79 -22.39 14.61
CA ILE A 70 -1.11 -22.24 16.04
C ILE A 70 -1.62 -23.57 16.61
N ALA A 71 -2.51 -24.27 15.91
CA ALA A 71 -3.02 -25.58 16.33
C ALA A 71 -1.92 -26.64 16.42
N ALA A 72 -0.99 -26.65 15.46
CA ALA A 72 0.17 -27.54 15.49
C ALA A 72 1.08 -27.24 16.69
N ALA A 73 1.42 -25.97 16.91
CA ALA A 73 2.23 -25.54 18.06
C ALA A 73 1.54 -25.89 19.40
N ALA A 74 0.23 -25.67 19.52
CA ALA A 74 -0.54 -26.01 20.70
C ALA A 74 -0.58 -27.53 20.95
N THR A 75 -0.66 -28.33 19.89
CA THR A 75 -0.62 -29.80 20.00
C THR A 75 0.73 -30.30 20.51
N VAL A 76 1.82 -29.72 20.03
CA VAL A 76 3.18 -30.03 20.51
C VAL A 76 3.36 -29.60 21.96
N ALA A 77 2.95 -28.38 22.32
CA ALA A 77 3.09 -27.85 23.68
C ALA A 77 2.22 -28.61 24.71
N ALA A 78 1.02 -29.01 24.32
CA ALA A 78 0.09 -29.70 25.22
C ALA A 78 0.32 -31.23 25.28
N GLY A 79 1.12 -31.81 24.36
CA GLY A 79 1.35 -33.25 24.28
C GLY A 79 0.12 -34.09 23.92
N ARG A 80 -0.97 -33.44 23.48
CA ARG A 80 -2.25 -34.06 23.11
C ARG A 80 -2.90 -33.29 21.97
N ARG A 81 -3.77 -33.95 21.20
CA ARG A 81 -4.48 -33.31 20.08
C ARG A 81 -5.34 -32.14 20.58
N VAL A 82 -5.08 -30.94 20.07
CA VAL A 82 -5.84 -29.72 20.39
C VAL A 82 -6.74 -29.35 19.20
N ALA A 83 -8.05 -29.22 19.44
CA ALA A 83 -9.01 -28.73 18.46
C ALA A 83 -9.30 -27.24 18.70
N VAL A 84 -9.06 -26.41 17.69
CA VAL A 84 -9.34 -24.97 17.76
C VAL A 84 -10.80 -24.73 17.40
N HIS A 85 -11.64 -24.47 18.41
CA HIS A 85 -13.09 -24.26 18.21
C HIS A 85 -13.47 -22.83 17.82
N ARG A 86 -12.71 -21.82 18.25
CA ARG A 86 -13.03 -20.41 18.00
C ARG A 86 -11.76 -19.58 17.92
N VAL A 87 -11.69 -18.72 16.90
CA VAL A 87 -10.61 -17.75 16.70
C VAL A 87 -11.24 -16.37 16.66
N THR A 88 -10.87 -15.52 17.61
CA THR A 88 -11.33 -14.13 17.68
C THR A 88 -10.14 -13.23 17.37
N TYR A 89 -10.21 -12.48 16.26
CA TYR A 89 -9.20 -11.48 15.91
C TYR A 89 -9.48 -10.20 16.70
N ILE A 90 -8.54 -9.78 17.57
CA ILE A 90 -8.77 -8.66 18.50
C ILE A 90 -8.51 -7.29 17.84
N ALA A 91 -7.75 -7.21 16.75
CA ALA A 91 -7.58 -5.98 15.95
C ALA A 91 -6.87 -6.29 14.61
N PRO A 92 -7.59 -6.54 13.51
CA PRO A 92 -6.95 -6.99 12.28
C PRO A 92 -6.33 -5.86 11.41
N ASP A 93 -6.54 -4.57 11.72
CA ASP A 93 -6.21 -3.47 10.80
C ASP A 93 -5.59 -2.20 11.45
N THR A 94 -4.97 -2.27 12.64
CA THR A 94 -4.48 -1.05 13.34
C THR A 94 -3.01 -1.02 13.71
N VAL A 95 -2.18 -1.97 13.27
CA VAL A 95 -0.74 -1.87 13.48
C VAL A 95 -0.14 -1.10 12.30
N SER A 96 0.16 0.19 12.51
CA SER A 96 0.90 0.96 11.53
C SER A 96 2.27 0.30 11.29
N GLY A 97 2.80 0.36 10.05
CA GLY A 97 4.14 -0.17 9.77
C GLY A 97 5.24 0.44 10.66
N TRP A 98 4.98 1.63 11.22
CA TRP A 98 5.82 2.27 12.24
C TRP A 98 5.85 1.46 13.56
N ALA A 99 4.72 0.93 14.00
CA ALA A 99 4.63 0.10 15.20
C ALA A 99 5.29 -1.28 15.01
N GLU A 100 5.27 -1.86 13.81
CA GLU A 100 6.02 -3.09 13.48
C GLU A 100 7.52 -2.85 13.48
N ALA A 101 7.99 -1.80 12.80
CA ALA A 101 9.41 -1.44 12.76
C ALA A 101 9.97 -1.11 14.16
N GLY A 102 9.18 -0.43 15.00
CA GLY A 102 9.55 -0.14 16.39
C GLY A 102 9.73 -1.41 17.24
N ARG A 103 8.82 -2.39 17.11
CA ARG A 103 8.90 -3.67 17.84
C ARG A 103 10.11 -4.50 17.42
N SER A 104 10.37 -4.59 16.12
CA SER A 104 11.56 -5.29 15.61
C SER A 104 12.86 -4.72 16.17
N ARG A 105 12.99 -3.38 16.18
CA ARG A 105 14.18 -2.71 16.68
C ARG A 105 14.42 -2.94 18.18
N ILE A 106 13.37 -2.83 19.00
CA ILE A 106 13.46 -3.05 20.45
C ILE A 106 13.73 -4.52 20.78
N GLN A 107 13.12 -5.47 20.06
CA GLN A 107 13.36 -6.89 20.29
C GLN A 107 14.78 -7.30 19.87
N SER A 108 15.31 -6.71 18.79
CA SER A 108 16.69 -6.97 18.33
C SER A 108 17.77 -6.41 19.26
N SER A 109 17.48 -5.35 20.04
CA SER A 109 18.47 -4.81 20.98
C SER A 109 18.71 -5.69 22.21
N HIS A 110 17.81 -6.64 22.49
CA HIS A 110 17.96 -7.56 23.62
C HIS A 110 18.57 -8.92 23.25
N SER A 111 18.73 -9.24 21.96
CA SER A 111 19.30 -10.53 21.52
C SER A 111 20.83 -10.53 21.34
N LEU A 112 21.52 -9.41 21.57
CA LEU A 112 22.99 -9.31 21.46
C LEU A 112 23.67 -9.11 22.82
N ARG A 113 23.48 -10.03 23.77
CA ARG A 113 24.44 -10.24 24.88
C ARG A 113 24.29 -11.60 25.55
N ARG A 114 24.77 -12.66 24.89
CA ARG A 114 25.34 -13.83 25.58
C ARG A 114 26.20 -14.65 24.61
N GLY A 115 27.50 -14.72 24.90
CA GLY A 115 28.47 -15.55 24.19
C GLY A 115 29.66 -14.73 23.68
N TYR A 116 30.58 -14.32 24.56
CA TYR A 116 31.78 -15.07 24.96
C TYR A 116 32.23 -14.56 26.34
#